data_AF-A0A6P5RR75-F1
#
_entry.id   AF-A0A6P5RR75-F1
#
_cell.length_a   1.000
_cell.length_b   1.000
_cell.length_c   1.000
_cell.angle_alpha   90.00
_cell.angle_beta   90.00
_cell.angle_gamma   90.00
#
_symmetry.space_group_name_H-M   'P 1'
#
loop_
_entity.id
_entity.type
_entity.pdbx_description
1 polymer ?
#
loop_
_entity_poly.entity_id
_entity_poly.type
_entity_poly.pdbx_seq_one_letter_code
_entity_poly.pdbx_strand_id
1 'polypeptide(L)'
;MSIGLVNYCVPDGEAHLKALEIARNINEKGPIALRMAKKAIDEGLEVHKTSSLALEEECYEQTLNTNDRLEALAAFAEKRKPRYTGD
;
A
#
# COMPACT_ATOMS: atom_id res chain seq x y z
N MET A 1 8.96 -0.73 22.42
CA MET A 1 7.84 -0.28 21.55
C MET A 1 6.52 -0.83 22.08
N SER A 2 6.06 -0.41 23.26
CA SER A 2 4.91 -1.04 23.94
C SER A 2 3.56 -0.35 23.69
N ILE A 3 3.57 0.93 23.28
CA ILE A 3 2.35 1.74 23.10
C ILE A 3 1.99 2.01 21.63
N GLY A 4 2.78 1.51 20.67
CA GLY A 4 2.49 1.67 19.24
C GLY A 4 2.81 3.05 18.63
N LEU A 5 3.49 3.95 19.34
CA LEU A 5 3.81 5.30 18.85
C LEU A 5 4.78 5.31 17.65
N VAL A 6 5.68 4.33 17.57
CA VAL A 6 6.65 4.17 16.48
C VAL A 6 6.68 2.71 16.01
N ASN A 7 6.83 2.51 14.69
CA ASN A 7 6.91 1.18 14.10
C ASN A 7 8.33 0.60 14.12
N TYR A 8 9.36 1.47 14.15
CA TYR A 8 10.77 1.07 14.12
C TYR A 8 11.58 1.89 15.12
N CYS A 9 12.53 1.23 15.80
CA CYS A 9 13.55 1.84 16.62
C CYS A 9 14.90 1.31 16.13
N VAL A 10 15.81 2.21 15.77
CA VAL A 10 17.11 1.89 15.19
C VAL A 10 18.21 2.61 15.99
N PRO A 11 19.48 2.21 15.85
CA PRO A 11 20.60 2.95 16.44
C PRO A 11 20.60 4.43 16.07
N ASP A 12 21.28 5.23 16.90
CA ASP A 12 21.40 6.66 16.65
C ASP A 12 22.04 6.93 15.27
N GLY A 13 21.53 7.94 14.57
CA GLY A 13 21.95 8.28 13.20
C GLY A 13 21.39 7.41 12.07
N GLU A 14 20.72 6.28 12.35
CA GLU A 14 20.25 5.36 11.30
C GLU A 14 18.78 5.57 10.89
N ALA A 15 18.03 6.42 11.58
CA ALA A 15 16.60 6.63 11.34
C ALA A 15 16.28 7.03 9.89
N HIS A 16 17.11 7.89 9.29
CA HIS A 16 16.93 8.34 7.92
C HIS A 16 17.13 7.20 6.91
N LEU A 17 18.14 6.35 7.13
CA LEU A 17 18.39 5.19 6.27
C LEU A 17 17.22 4.21 6.34
N LYS A 18 16.69 3.96 7.54
CA LYS A 18 15.52 3.09 7.71
C LYS A 18 14.28 3.66 7.03
N ALA A 19 14.05 4.97 7.12
CA ALA A 19 12.95 5.63 6.44
C ALA A 19 13.06 5.50 4.90
N LEU A 20 14.26 5.69 4.34
CA LEU A 20 14.50 5.51 2.90
C LEU A 20 14.31 4.08 2.43
N GLU A 21 14.73 3.09 3.23
CA GLU A 21 14.49 1.66 2.94
C GLU A 21 12.99 1.39 2.81
N ILE A 22 12.19 1.85 3.76
CA ILE A 22 10.73 1.69 3.76
C ILE A 22 10.12 2.41 2.55
N ALA A 23 10.53 3.65 2.29
CA ALA A 23 10.03 4.43 1.16
C ALA A 23 10.31 3.73 -0.18
N ARG A 24 11.51 3.14 -0.35
CA ARG A 24 11.86 2.37 -1.55
C ARG A 24 10.97 1.14 -1.71
N ASN A 25 10.70 0.40 -0.63
CA ASN A 25 9.82 -0.76 -0.68
C ASN A 25 8.37 -0.40 -1.06
N ILE A 26 7.87 0.75 -0.58
CA ILE A 26 6.55 1.27 -0.95
C ILE A 26 6.55 1.67 -2.44
N ASN A 27 7.61 2.32 -2.92
CA ASN A 27 7.73 2.77 -4.30
C ASN A 27 7.81 1.62 -5.33
N GLU A 28 8.02 0.38 -4.90
CA GLU A 28 7.93 -0.82 -5.75
C GLU A 28 6.48 -1.31 -5.95
N LYS A 29 5.45 -0.67 -5.37
CA LYS A 29 4.04 -1.09 -5.45
C LYS A 29 3.23 -0.23 -6.42
N GLY A 30 2.07 -0.76 -6.85
CA GLY A 30 1.16 -0.05 -7.75
C GLY A 30 0.65 1.27 -7.14
N PRO A 31 0.91 2.43 -7.77
CA PRO A 31 0.51 3.74 -7.22
C PRO A 31 -0.99 3.87 -6.94
N ILE A 32 -1.85 3.35 -7.82
CA ILE A 32 -3.31 3.41 -7.63
C ILE A 32 -3.72 2.55 -6.44
N ALA A 33 -3.20 1.32 -6.35
CA ALA A 33 -3.48 0.41 -5.23
C ALA A 33 -3.04 0.99 -3.88
N LEU A 34 -1.88 1.64 -3.80
CA LEU A 34 -1.41 2.30 -2.58
C LEU A 34 -2.33 3.46 -2.16
N ARG A 35 -2.78 4.29 -3.10
CA ARG A 35 -3.71 5.39 -2.81
C ARG A 35 -5.04 4.87 -2.30
N MET A 36 -5.59 3.83 -2.92
CA MET A 36 -6.86 3.23 -2.52
C MET A 36 -6.75 2.53 -1.16
N ALA A 37 -5.66 1.79 -0.92
CA ALA A 37 -5.41 1.19 0.39
C ALA A 37 -5.29 2.25 1.51
N LYS A 38 -4.58 3.35 1.25
CA LYS A 38 -4.49 4.46 2.21
C LYS A 38 -5.85 5.09 2.48
N LYS A 39 -6.64 5.34 1.43
CA LYS A 39 -8.00 5.89 1.55
C LYS A 39 -8.91 4.97 2.39
N ALA A 40 -8.93 3.68 2.08
CA ALA A 40 -9.73 2.70 2.80
C ALA A 40 -9.36 2.63 4.29
N ILE A 41 -8.07 2.75 4.64
CA ILE A 41 -7.61 2.78 6.04
C ILE A 41 -8.03 4.10 6.70
N ASP A 42 -7.69 5.24 6.11
CA ASP A 42 -7.90 6.56 6.73
C ASP A 42 -9.40 6.85 6.91
N GLU A 43 -10.24 6.59 5.89
CA GLU A 43 -11.68 6.85 5.95
C GLU A 43 -12.46 5.69 6.62
N GLY A 44 -11.96 4.46 6.53
CA GLY A 44 -12.60 3.28 7.14
C GLY A 44 -12.55 3.28 8.66
N LEU A 45 -11.57 3.98 9.25
CA LEU A 45 -11.46 4.18 10.70
C LEU A 45 -12.52 5.15 11.26
N GLU A 46 -13.09 6.02 10.42
CA GLU A 46 -14.04 7.07 10.81
C GLU A 46 -15.51 6.63 10.71
N VAL A 47 -15.78 5.43 10.19
CA VAL A 47 -17.14 4.93 9.93
C VAL A 47 -17.46 3.66 10.71
N HIS A 48 -18.75 3.33 10.82
CA HIS A 48 -19.17 2.06 11.41
C HIS A 48 -18.66 0.87 10.57
N LYS A 49 -18.35 -0.25 11.23
CA LYS A 49 -17.75 -1.45 10.64
C LYS A 49 -18.46 -1.99 9.39
N THR A 50 -19.77 -1.87 9.30
CA THR A 50 -20.52 -2.29 8.10
C THR A 50 -20.31 -1.34 6.93
N SER A 51 -20.19 -0.05 7.19
CA SER A 51 -19.87 0.97 6.20
C SER A 51 -18.40 0.93 5.77
N SER A 52 -17.49 0.51 6.66
CA SER A 52 -16.06 0.38 6.30
C SER A 52 -15.80 -0.73 5.29
N LEU A 53 -16.57 -1.83 5.34
CA LEU A 53 -16.46 -2.91 4.35
C LEU A 53 -16.93 -2.47 2.96
N ALA A 54 -18.03 -1.70 2.89
CA ALA A 54 -18.49 -1.13 1.63
C ALA A 54 -17.47 -0.15 1.04
N LEU A 55 -16.87 0.71 1.88
CA LEU A 55 -15.78 1.59 1.46
C LEU A 55 -14.56 0.82 0.95
N GLU A 56 -14.19 -0.28 1.62
CA GLU A 56 -13.09 -1.15 1.18
C GLU A 56 -13.38 -1.75 -0.20
N GLU A 57 -14.62 -2.23 -0.42
CA GLU A 57 -15.08 -2.76 -1.69
C GLU A 57 -15.00 -1.69 -2.80
N GLU A 58 -15.51 -0.48 -2.54
CA GLU A 58 -15.41 0.65 -3.49
C GLU A 58 -13.95 0.97 -3.84
N CYS A 59 -13.06 1.01 -2.84
CA CYS A 59 -11.63 1.24 -3.06
C CYS A 59 -10.99 0.11 -3.88
N TYR A 60 -11.40 -1.13 -3.63
CA TYR A 60 -10.91 -2.29 -4.37
C TYR A 60 -11.36 -2.28 -5.83
N GLU A 61 -12.62 -1.93 -6.10
CA GLU A 61 -13.16 -1.81 -7.46
C GLU A 61 -12.34 -0.85 -8.33
N GLN A 62 -11.85 0.26 -7.76
CA GLN A 62 -10.98 1.20 -8.48
C GLN A 62 -9.66 0.57 -8.95
N THR A 63 -9.20 -0.50 -8.30
CA THR A 63 -7.96 -1.19 -8.69
C THR A 63 -8.16 -2.25 -9.77
N LEU A 64 -9.39 -2.73 -9.96
CA LEU A 64 -9.68 -3.89 -10.82
C LEU A 64 -9.40 -3.65 -12.31
N ASN A 65 -9.60 -2.42 -12.77
CA ASN A 65 -9.46 -2.06 -14.19
C ASN A 65 -8.13 -1.34 -14.51
N THR A 66 -7.15 -1.42 -13.61
CA THR A 66 -5.82 -0.80 -13.80
C THR A 66 -4.88 -1.70 -14.60
N ASN A 67 -4.00 -1.08 -15.39
CA ASN A 67 -2.92 -1.78 -16.08
C ASN A 67 -1.94 -2.36 -15.06
N ASP A 68 -1.73 -1.67 -13.94
CA ASP A 68 -0.91 -2.16 -12.83
C ASP A 68 -1.39 -3.51 -12.28
N ARG A 69 -2.71 -3.75 -12.21
CA ARG A 69 -3.23 -5.06 -11.78
C ARG A 69 -2.90 -6.15 -12.79
N LEU A 70 -3.05 -5.88 -14.08
CA LEU A 70 -2.73 -6.84 -15.13
C LEU A 70 -1.23 -7.18 -15.14
N GLU A 71 -0.39 -6.17 -14.99
CA GLU A 71 1.07 -6.33 -14.86
C GLU A 71 1.44 -7.12 -13.60
N ALA A 72 0.79 -6.87 -12.46
CA ALA A 72 1.02 -7.65 -11.24
C ALA A 72 0.75 -9.15 -11.46
N LEU A 73 -0.36 -9.48 -12.13
CA LEU A 73 -0.73 -10.86 -12.44
C LEU A 73 0.24 -11.51 -13.45
N ALA A 74 0.63 -10.78 -14.49
CA ALA A 74 1.60 -11.24 -15.48
C ALA A 74 2.97 -11.47 -14.86
N ALA A 75 3.49 -10.49 -14.10
CA ALA A 75 4.77 -10.59 -13.42
C ALA A 75 4.81 -11.74 -12.40
N PHE A 76 3.69 -11.98 -11.69
CA PHE A 76 3.56 -13.11 -10.79
C PHE A 76 3.62 -14.45 -11.53
N ALA A 77 2.87 -14.59 -12.63
CA ALA A 77 2.87 -15.79 -13.47
C ALA A 77 4.26 -16.07 -14.07
N GLU A 78 4.96 -15.02 -14.49
CA GLU A 78 6.29 -15.06 -15.08
C GLU A 78 7.44 -15.11 -14.06
N LYS A 79 7.13 -15.03 -12.75
CA LYS A 79 8.10 -14.98 -11.64
C LYS A 79 9.17 -13.88 -11.79
N ARG A 80 8.76 -12.72 -12.31
CA ARG A 80 9.62 -11.54 -12.47
C ARG A 80 9.14 -10.40 -11.56
N LYS A 81 9.97 -9.36 -11.43
CA LYS A 81 9.54 -8.13 -10.77
C LYS A 81 8.53 -7.38 -11.66
N PRO A 82 7.41 -6.90 -11.12
CA PRO A 82 6.46 -6.07 -11.85
C PRO A 82 7.01 -4.65 -12.08
N ARG A 83 6.55 -3.99 -13.14
CA ARG A 83 6.82 -2.58 -13.42
C ARG A 83 5.51 -1.79 -13.47
N TYR A 84 5.20 -1.12 -12.36
CA TYR A 84 4.00 -0.30 -12.25
C TYR A 84 4.18 1.09 -12.86
N THR A 85 3.13 1.59 -13.52
CA THR A 85 3.09 2.89 -14.20
C THR A 85 2.03 3.82 -13.61
N GLY A 86 1.10 3.30 -12.80
CA GLY A 86 0.07 4.10 -12.13
C GLY A 86 -1.12 4.46 -13.01
N ASP A 87 -1.44 3.59 -13.97
CA ASP A 87 -2.56 3.67 -14.92
C ASP A 87 -3.42 2.40 -14.91
#